data_AF-A0A1R3GXW3-F1
#
_entry.id   AF-A0A1R3GXW3-F1
#
_cell.length_a   1.000
_cell.length_b   1.000
_cell.length_c   1.000
_cell.angle_alpha   90.00
_cell.angle_beta   90.00
_cell.angle_gamma   90.00
#
_symmetry.space_group_name_H-M   'P 1'
#
loop_
_entity.id
_entity.type
_entity.pdbx_description
1 polymer ?
#
loop_
_entity_poly.entity_id
_entity_poly.type
_entity_poly.pdbx_seq_one_letter_code
_entity_poly.pdbx_strand_id
1 'polypeptide(L)'
;ALKLDEQEFLGEATCVVSEIVTKRDRSLTLNLHGKNGAEGSRNLGSITVHAEETKESRISLLPNCCMVKDMFSKSDPFLRIFRINPSGKLVPICKTEVINNNLYPSWRPIHLTMQQFGSKDTPLLIDCFDFNNNGNHTLIG
;
A
#
# COMPACT_ATOMS: atom_id res chain seq x y z
N ALA A 1 -10.42 -21.60 -14.87
CA ALA A 1 -11.30 -20.46 -14.50
C ALA A 1 -12.70 -21.01 -14.27
N LEU A 2 -13.45 -20.47 -13.30
CA LEU A 2 -14.85 -20.83 -13.10
C LEU A 2 -15.67 -20.34 -14.32
N LYS A 3 -16.52 -21.20 -14.89
CA LYS A 3 -17.46 -20.84 -15.95
C LYS A 3 -18.82 -20.48 -15.32
N LEU A 4 -19.13 -19.19 -15.25
CA LEU A 4 -20.32 -18.68 -14.57
C LEU A 4 -21.61 -18.89 -15.40
N ASP A 5 -21.47 -19.05 -16.72
CA ASP A 5 -22.55 -19.31 -17.68
C ASP A 5 -23.13 -20.73 -17.56
N GLU A 6 -22.36 -21.67 -17.01
CA GLU A 6 -22.81 -23.04 -16.71
C GLU A 6 -23.46 -23.15 -15.32
N GLN A 7 -23.54 -22.06 -14.54
CA GLN A 7 -24.08 -22.05 -13.18
C GLN A 7 -25.49 -21.47 -13.10
N GLU A 8 -26.28 -21.95 -12.13
CA GLU A 8 -27.60 -21.42 -11.84
C GLU A 8 -27.51 -20.04 -11.16
N PHE A 9 -28.27 -19.08 -11.68
CA PHE A 9 -28.35 -17.73 -11.08
C PHE A 9 -29.35 -17.72 -9.92
N LEU A 10 -28.85 -17.45 -8.70
CA LEU A 10 -29.67 -17.42 -7.49
C LEU A 10 -30.27 -16.03 -7.21
N GLY A 11 -29.62 -14.95 -7.63
CA GLY A 11 -30.07 -13.56 -7.41
C GLY A 11 -28.92 -12.57 -7.31
N GLU A 12 -29.25 -11.27 -7.28
CA GLU A 12 -28.27 -10.17 -7.11
C GLU A 12 -28.74 -9.15 -6.07
N ALA A 13 -27.80 -8.35 -5.54
CA ALA A 13 -28.07 -7.24 -4.62
C ALA A 13 -26.96 -6.18 -4.74
N THR A 14 -27.29 -4.91 -4.47
CA THR A 14 -26.36 -3.77 -4.59
C THR A 14 -26.45 -2.90 -3.34
N CYS A 15 -25.30 -2.42 -2.86
CA CYS A 15 -25.21 -1.44 -1.78
C CYS A 15 -23.94 -0.58 -1.94
N VAL A 16 -23.90 0.56 -1.25
CA VAL A 16 -22.69 1.38 -1.12
C VAL A 16 -21.87 0.89 0.08
N VAL A 17 -20.54 0.89 -0.04
CA VAL A 17 -19.63 0.45 1.05
C VAL A 17 -19.90 1.20 2.36
N SER A 18 -20.22 2.49 2.30
CA SER A 18 -20.57 3.32 3.46
C SER A 18 -21.76 2.78 4.26
N GLU A 19 -22.71 2.10 3.62
CA GLU A 19 -23.88 1.51 4.28
C GLU A 19 -23.52 0.31 5.18
N ILE A 20 -22.36 -0.28 4.95
CA ILE A 20 -21.82 -1.39 5.75
C ILE A 20 -20.88 -0.85 6.82
N VAL A 21 -19.87 -0.06 6.41
CA VAL A 21 -18.77 0.35 7.31
C VAL A 21 -19.21 1.33 8.41
N THR A 22 -20.33 2.03 8.23
CA THR A 22 -20.87 2.97 9.24
C THR A 22 -21.77 2.30 10.28
N LYS A 23 -22.15 1.03 10.08
CA LYS A 23 -22.98 0.30 11.04
C LYS A 23 -22.16 -0.14 12.24
N ARG A 24 -22.80 -0.16 13.41
CA ARG A 24 -22.16 -0.55 14.69
C ARG A 24 -21.56 -1.95 14.65
N ASP A 25 -22.24 -2.89 14.00
CA ASP A 25 -21.81 -4.28 13.82
C ASP A 25 -21.06 -4.52 12.50
N ARG A 26 -20.91 -3.48 11.68
CA ARG A 26 -20.32 -3.52 10.33
C ARG A 26 -20.94 -4.61 9.44
N SER A 27 -22.25 -4.86 9.59
CA SER A 27 -22.96 -5.91 8.87
C SER A 27 -24.20 -5.40 8.13
N LEU A 28 -24.41 -5.84 6.88
CA LEU A 28 -25.58 -5.49 6.09
C LEU A 28 -26.18 -6.73 5.43
N THR A 29 -27.43 -7.03 5.77
CA THR A 29 -28.24 -8.06 5.09
C THR A 29 -29.06 -7.41 3.97
N LEU A 30 -28.94 -7.94 2.77
CA LEU A 30 -29.63 -7.50 1.56
C LEU A 30 -30.50 -8.63 1.00
N ASN A 31 -31.69 -8.31 0.55
CA ASN A 31 -32.54 -9.27 -0.14
C ASN A 31 -32.12 -9.40 -1.60
N LEU A 32 -32.10 -10.62 -2.12
CA LEU A 32 -31.72 -10.91 -3.50
C LEU A 32 -32.89 -10.62 -4.46
N HIS A 33 -32.59 -10.07 -5.63
CA HIS A 33 -33.54 -9.83 -6.71
C HIS A 33 -33.12 -10.54 -8.01
N GLY A 34 -34.11 -10.80 -8.87
CA GLY A 34 -33.90 -11.44 -10.18
C GLY A 34 -33.45 -10.43 -11.24
N LYS A 35 -32.79 -10.91 -12.31
CA LYS A 35 -32.22 -10.10 -13.40
C LYS A 35 -33.21 -9.13 -14.09
N ASN A 36 -34.51 -9.40 -14.00
CA ASN A 36 -35.53 -8.68 -14.79
C ASN A 36 -36.45 -7.79 -13.96
N GLY A 37 -36.18 -7.51 -12.68
CA GLY A 37 -36.83 -6.47 -11.86
C GLY A 37 -38.38 -6.49 -11.70
N ALA A 38 -39.11 -7.28 -12.47
CA ALA A 38 -40.55 -7.14 -12.70
C ALA A 38 -41.32 -8.47 -12.72
N GLU A 39 -40.66 -9.63 -12.65
CA GLU A 39 -41.35 -10.92 -12.58
C GLU A 39 -41.19 -11.57 -11.21
N GLY A 40 -42.21 -11.35 -10.39
CA GLY A 40 -42.54 -12.22 -9.25
C GLY A 40 -41.66 -12.00 -8.03
N SER A 41 -42.30 -11.57 -6.95
CA SER A 41 -41.79 -11.61 -5.58
C SER A 41 -41.52 -13.05 -5.10
N ARG A 42 -40.62 -13.78 -5.77
CA ARG A 42 -40.02 -14.98 -5.18
C ARG A 42 -38.98 -14.49 -4.19
N ASN A 43 -39.10 -14.94 -2.95
CA ASN A 43 -38.05 -14.77 -1.96
C ASN A 43 -36.84 -15.56 -2.45
N LEU A 44 -35.88 -14.88 -3.10
CA LEU A 44 -34.63 -15.45 -3.59
C LEU A 44 -33.60 -15.61 -2.46
N GLY A 45 -34.01 -15.38 -1.22
CA GLY A 45 -33.16 -15.36 -0.05
C GLY A 45 -32.50 -14.00 0.17
N SER A 46 -31.51 -14.00 1.06
CA SER A 46 -30.76 -12.81 1.42
C SER A 46 -29.27 -13.14 1.53
N ILE A 47 -28.45 -12.11 1.36
CA ILE A 47 -27.00 -12.17 1.58
C ILE A 47 -26.64 -11.21 2.71
N THR A 48 -25.78 -11.65 3.62
CA THR A 48 -25.23 -10.81 4.69
C THR A 48 -23.77 -10.53 4.42
N VAL A 49 -23.42 -9.25 4.34
CA VAL A 49 -22.05 -8.78 4.10
C VAL A 49 -21.50 -8.18 5.37
N HIS A 50 -20.36 -8.69 5.84
CA HIS A 50 -19.61 -8.17 6.97
C HIS A 50 -18.36 -7.43 6.48
N ALA A 51 -18.13 -6.23 6.99
CA ALA A 51 -16.92 -5.46 6.73
C ALA A 51 -15.99 -5.49 7.95
N GLU A 52 -14.74 -5.88 7.71
CA GLU A 52 -13.69 -5.83 8.72
C GLU A 52 -12.56 -4.91 8.25
N GLU A 53 -12.07 -4.07 9.16
CA GLU A 53 -10.85 -3.32 8.93
C GLU A 53 -9.67 -4.21 9.23
N THR A 54 -8.82 -4.43 8.22
CA THR A 54 -7.58 -5.17 8.42
C THR A 54 -6.59 -4.31 9.21
N LYS A 55 -5.93 -4.89 10.22
CA LYS A 55 -4.91 -4.17 10.98
C LYS A 55 -3.81 -3.71 10.02
N GLU A 56 -3.54 -2.41 10.00
CA GLU A 56 -2.37 -1.86 9.33
C GLU A 56 -1.12 -2.63 9.75
N SER A 57 -0.54 -3.42 8.85
CA SER A 57 0.79 -3.95 9.10
C SER A 57 1.78 -2.81 8.87
N ARG A 58 2.38 -2.35 9.96
CA ARG A 58 3.45 -1.36 9.94
C ARG A 58 4.79 -2.08 10.02
N ILE A 59 5.72 -1.71 9.15
CA ILE A 59 7.12 -2.10 9.27
C ILE A 59 7.91 -0.91 9.79
N SER A 60 8.88 -1.19 10.67
CA SER A 60 9.84 -0.19 11.14
C SER A 60 11.21 -0.56 10.61
N LEU A 61 11.80 0.32 9.80
CA LEU A 61 13.15 0.17 9.27
C LEU A 61 14.07 1.09 10.09
N LEU A 62 15.23 0.56 10.48
CA LEU A 62 16.31 1.31 11.13
C LEU A 62 17.48 1.37 10.14
N PRO A 63 17.51 2.34 9.22
CA PRO A 63 18.55 2.39 8.21
C PRO A 63 19.84 2.91 8.81
N ASN A 64 20.93 2.19 8.54
CA ASN A 64 22.29 2.67 8.73
C ASN A 64 23.08 2.38 7.45
N CYS A 65 24.07 3.22 7.15
CA CYS A 65 24.94 3.03 5.99
C CYS A 65 26.39 3.28 6.39
N CYS A 66 27.29 2.46 5.88
CA CYS A 66 28.72 2.72 5.90
C CYS A 66 29.11 3.17 4.50
N MET A 67 29.48 4.43 4.34
CA MET A 67 29.89 4.96 3.03
C MET A 67 31.40 4.91 2.88
N VAL A 68 31.85 4.31 1.78
CA VAL A 68 33.24 4.39 1.34
C VAL A 68 33.30 5.45 0.25
N LYS A 69 33.73 6.67 0.60
CA LYS A 69 34.08 7.67 -0.41
C LYS A 69 35.49 8.15 -0.12
N ASP A 70 36.36 7.94 -1.12
CA ASP A 70 37.78 8.24 -1.06
C ASP A 70 38.04 9.70 -0.67
N MET A 71 38.91 9.84 0.33
CA MET A 71 39.84 10.94 0.57
C MET A 71 39.27 12.38 0.50
N PHE A 72 38.90 12.90 1.69
CA PHE A 72 38.87 14.31 2.13
C PHE A 72 37.58 15.16 2.04
N SER A 73 36.47 14.70 1.45
CA SER A 73 35.18 15.40 1.58
C SER A 73 34.12 14.54 2.27
N LYS A 74 33.50 15.07 3.33
CA LYS A 74 32.37 14.42 4.01
C LYS A 74 31.10 14.61 3.17
N SER A 75 30.28 13.57 3.04
CA SER A 75 28.99 13.61 2.33
C SER A 75 27.84 14.00 3.24
N ASP A 76 26.74 14.46 2.63
CA ASP A 76 25.47 14.83 3.27
C ASP A 76 24.37 13.80 2.88
N PRO A 77 24.44 12.55 3.37
CA PRO A 77 23.61 11.45 2.91
C PRO A 77 22.13 11.54 3.30
N PHE A 78 21.26 11.08 2.40
CA PHE A 78 19.86 10.77 2.67
C PHE A 78 19.37 9.58 1.82
N LEU A 79 18.32 8.89 2.26
CA LEU A 79 17.73 7.77 1.55
C LEU A 79 16.44 8.17 0.82
N ARG A 80 16.21 7.53 -0.34
CA ARG A 80 14.91 7.48 -1.03
C ARG A 80 14.47 6.04 -1.14
N ILE A 81 13.25 5.76 -0.71
CA ILE A 81 12.64 4.43 -0.79
C ILE A 81 11.54 4.46 -1.84
N PHE A 82 11.55 3.47 -2.72
CA PHE A 82 10.57 3.28 -3.78
C PHE A 82 9.93 1.90 -3.67
N ARG A 83 8.69 1.79 -4.12
CA ARG A 83 8.05 0.50 -4.46
C ARG A 83 7.97 0.34 -5.97
N ILE A 84 7.86 -0.91 -6.42
CA ILE A 84 7.45 -1.22 -7.79
C ILE A 84 5.93 -1.42 -7.80
N ASN A 85 5.21 -0.67 -8.62
CA ASN A 85 3.77 -0.86 -8.78
C ASN A 85 3.47 -2.06 -9.71
N PRO A 86 2.21 -2.52 -9.83
CA PRO A 86 1.85 -3.62 -10.73
C PRO A 86 2.19 -3.38 -12.21
N SER A 87 2.38 -2.13 -12.63
CA SER A 87 2.80 -1.78 -13.99
C SER A 87 4.33 -1.71 -14.17
N GLY A 88 5.12 -2.15 -13.17
CA GLY A 88 6.58 -2.15 -13.21
C GLY A 88 7.26 -0.78 -12.98
N LYS A 89 6.49 0.27 -12.64
CA LYS A 89 7.02 1.62 -12.42
C LYS A 89 7.45 1.81 -10.97
N LEU A 90 8.62 2.44 -10.78
CA LEU A 90 9.08 2.89 -9.47
C LEU A 90 8.24 4.08 -8.98
N VAL A 91 7.72 3.96 -7.77
CA VAL A 91 6.94 5.00 -7.09
C VAL A 91 7.64 5.35 -5.78
N PRO A 92 8.04 6.63 -5.56
CA PRO A 92 8.67 7.04 -4.32
C PRO A 92 7.65 6.97 -3.17
N ILE A 93 8.04 6.37 -2.05
CA ILE A 93 7.16 6.19 -0.87
C ILE A 93 7.73 6.80 0.40
N CYS A 94 9.04 7.03 0.48
CA CYS A 94 9.67 7.66 1.64
C CYS A 94 10.98 8.36 1.27
N LYS A 95 11.31 9.42 2.03
CA LYS A 95 12.60 10.12 2.02
C LYS A 95 13.01 10.40 3.47
N THR A 96 14.26 10.13 3.84
CA THR A 96 14.78 10.43 5.18
C THR A 96 15.23 11.88 5.32
N GLU A 97 15.59 12.29 6.54
CA GLU A 97 16.41 13.50 6.71
C GLU A 97 17.77 13.37 6.02
N VAL A 98 18.34 14.53 5.70
CA VAL A 98 19.74 14.69 5.30
C VAL A 98 20.58 14.76 6.56
N ILE A 99 21.64 13.97 6.63
CA ILE A 99 22.60 14.01 7.75
C ILE A 99 23.87 14.66 7.24
N ASN A 100 24.17 15.86 7.71
CA ASN A 100 25.28 16.62 7.15
C ASN A 100 26.64 16.06 7.57
N ASN A 101 27.61 16.05 6.66
CA ASN A 101 29.01 15.76 6.85
C ASN A 101 29.25 14.44 7.63
N ASN A 102 28.60 13.36 7.23
CA ASN A 102 28.65 12.08 7.94
C ASN A 102 28.85 10.89 6.99
N LEU A 103 29.92 10.12 7.20
CA LEU A 103 30.23 8.90 6.45
C LEU A 103 29.50 7.65 7.00
N TYR A 104 28.96 7.75 8.22
CA TYR A 104 28.23 6.71 8.93
C TYR A 104 26.88 7.24 9.42
N PRO A 105 25.98 7.63 8.51
CA PRO A 105 24.67 8.16 8.87
C PRO A 105 23.84 7.11 9.61
N SER A 106 23.24 7.54 10.72
CA SER A 106 22.16 6.83 11.39
C SER A 106 20.90 7.68 11.27
N TRP A 107 19.98 7.27 10.41
CA TRP A 107 18.71 7.96 10.23
C TRP A 107 17.71 7.56 11.31
N ARG A 108 16.70 8.41 11.50
CA ARG A 108 15.55 8.08 12.35
C ARG A 108 14.80 6.85 11.82
N PRO A 109 14.11 6.10 12.71
CA PRO A 109 13.27 4.99 12.31
C PRO A 109 12.26 5.42 11.25
N ILE A 110 12.14 4.63 10.19
CA ILE A 110 11.15 4.83 9.14
C ILE A 110 9.98 3.90 9.42
N HIS A 111 8.77 4.46 9.49
CA HIS A 111 7.54 3.70 9.65
C HIS A 111 6.76 3.69 8.33
N LEU A 112 6.58 2.50 7.74
CA LEU A 112 5.81 2.32 6.51
C LEU A 112 4.57 1.47 6.77
N THR A 113 3.43 1.89 6.23
CA THR A 113 2.18 1.10 6.24
C THR A 113 2.11 0.18 5.02
N MET A 114 1.34 -0.91 5.12
CA MET A 114 1.07 -1.78 3.96
C MET A 114 0.53 -1.02 2.75
N GLN A 115 -0.26 0.04 2.95
CA GLN A 115 -0.75 0.84 1.83
C GLN A 115 0.40 1.53 1.07
N GLN A 116 1.46 1.93 1.79
CA GLN A 116 2.66 2.53 1.19
C GLN A 116 3.51 1.50 0.46
N PHE A 117 3.83 0.36 1.08
CA PHE A 117 4.73 -0.62 0.45
C PHE A 117 4.04 -1.70 -0.40
N GLY A 118 2.70 -1.81 -0.35
CA GLY A 118 1.90 -2.76 -1.13
C GLY A 118 1.61 -4.05 -0.36
N SER A 119 2.54 -5.01 -0.42
CA SER A 119 2.48 -6.28 0.29
C SER A 119 3.84 -6.65 0.87
N LYS A 120 3.91 -7.64 1.75
CA LYS A 120 5.18 -8.12 2.33
C LYS A 120 6.17 -8.65 1.28
N ASP A 121 5.65 -9.10 0.14
CA ASP A 121 6.43 -9.65 -0.97
C ASP A 121 6.78 -8.59 -2.02
N THR A 122 6.34 -7.34 -1.83
CA THR A 122 6.65 -6.25 -2.76
C THR A 122 8.09 -5.78 -2.52
N PRO A 123 8.99 -5.88 -3.52
CA PRO A 123 10.37 -5.43 -3.35
C PRO A 123 10.42 -3.91 -3.20
N LEU A 124 11.27 -3.45 -2.28
CA LEU A 124 11.59 -2.05 -2.09
C LEU A 124 12.96 -1.75 -2.70
N LEU A 125 13.05 -0.67 -3.47
CA LEU A 125 14.31 -0.09 -3.89
C LEU A 125 14.68 1.02 -2.90
N ILE A 126 15.91 1.00 -2.40
CA ILE A 126 16.42 1.98 -1.44
C ILE A 126 17.70 2.54 -2.02
N ASP A 127 17.67 3.82 -2.39
CA ASP A 127 18.82 4.53 -2.94
C ASP A 127 19.35 5.53 -1.90
N CYS A 128 20.66 5.53 -1.71
CA CYS A 128 21.37 6.52 -0.90
C CYS A 128 21.94 7.63 -1.80
N PHE A 129 21.68 8.88 -1.45
CA PHE A 129 22.11 10.06 -2.20
C PHE A 129 22.91 11.03 -1.34
N ASP A 130 23.88 11.70 -1.96
CA ASP A 130 24.61 12.85 -1.43
C ASP A 130 23.81 14.11 -1.73
N PHE A 131 23.40 14.84 -0.70
CA PHE A 131 22.62 16.06 -0.86
C PHE A 131 23.48 17.18 -1.47
N ASN A 132 22.86 17.95 -2.36
CA ASN A 132 23.48 19.08 -3.05
C ASN A 132 22.48 20.23 -3.07
N ASN A 133 22.92 21.43 -2.69
CA ASN A 133 22.05 22.63 -2.60
C ASN A 133 21.43 23.06 -3.93
N ASN A 134 22.03 22.66 -5.06
CA ASN A 134 21.50 22.93 -6.40
C ASN A 134 20.36 21.97 -6.82
N GLY A 135 20.00 21.01 -5.96
CA GLY A 135 18.96 20.00 -6.22
C GLY A 135 19.42 18.81 -7.05
N ASN A 136 20.62 18.84 -7.63
CA ASN A 136 21.19 17.74 -8.39
C ASN A 136 21.99 16.81 -7.47
N HIS A 137 21.29 15.95 -6.73
CA HIS A 137 21.88 15.03 -5.76
C HIS A 137 22.66 13.90 -6.46
N THR A 138 23.79 13.51 -5.88
CA THR A 138 24.65 12.45 -6.43
C THR A 138 24.24 11.09 -5.85
N LEU A 139 23.98 10.09 -6.68
CA LEU A 139 23.73 8.73 -6.20
C LEU A 139 25.02 8.16 -5.58
N ILE A 140 24.91 7.63 -4.36
CA ILE A 140 26.00 6.96 -3.64
C ILE A 140 25.92 5.46 -3.90
N GLY A 141 24.70 4.88 -3.82
CA GLY A 141 24.44 3.47 -4.09
C GLY A 141 23.18 2.96 -3.41
#